data_AF-A0A381WJ90-F1
#
_entry.id   AF-A0A381WJ90-F1
#
_cell.length_a   1.000
_cell.length_b   1.000
_cell.length_c   1.000
_cell.angle_alpha   90.00
_cell.angle_beta   90.00
_cell.angle_gamma   90.00
#
_symmetry.space_group_name_H-M   'P 1'
#
loop_
_entity.id
_entity.type
_entity.pdbx_description
1 polymer ?
#
loop_
_entity_poly.entity_id
_entity_poly.type
_entity_poly.pdbx_seq_one_letter_code
_entity_poly.pdbx_strand_id
1 'polypeptide(L)'
;MHPILEPLVVQLPDNAISRKLIESSSEYKDILDQLASEQQWCKYPETADNDNKTGILYLQQTGYQEWLKDAEEDDFVRMVGVLQLLHDTCSALKEDQDEEED
;
A
#
# COMPACT_ATOMS: atom_id res chain seq x y z
N MET A 1 4.85 13.63 -7.41
CA MET A 1 5.00 12.16 -7.53
C MET A 1 6.31 11.88 -8.23
N HIS A 2 7.18 11.06 -7.66
CA HIS A 2 8.46 10.71 -8.28
C HIS A 2 8.23 9.79 -9.50
N PRO A 3 8.86 10.01 -10.67
CA PRO A 3 8.59 9.24 -11.90
C PRO A 3 8.79 7.73 -11.76
N ILE A 4 9.67 7.30 -10.86
CA ILE A 4 9.92 5.87 -10.60
C ILE A 4 8.70 5.15 -9.98
N LEU A 5 7.80 5.88 -9.33
CA LEU A 5 6.62 5.33 -8.69
C LEU A 5 5.45 5.14 -9.67
N GLU A 6 5.42 5.89 -10.78
CA GLU A 6 4.33 5.79 -11.79
C GLU A 6 3.98 4.36 -12.22
N PRO A 7 4.94 3.53 -12.70
CA PRO A 7 4.62 2.18 -13.15
C PRO A 7 4.20 1.23 -12.01
N LEU A 8 4.49 1.59 -10.75
CA LEU A 8 4.14 0.80 -9.58
C LEU A 8 2.76 1.16 -9.04
N VAL A 9 2.43 2.46 -9.00
CA VAL A 9 1.17 2.98 -8.46
C VAL A 9 -0.03 2.53 -9.28
N VAL A 10 0.11 2.39 -10.60
CA VAL A 10 -0.97 1.89 -11.48
C VAL A 10 -1.38 0.44 -11.19
N GLN A 11 -0.56 -0.31 -10.45
CA GLN A 11 -0.86 -1.67 -10.03
C GLN A 11 -1.77 -1.70 -8.79
N LEU A 12 -1.87 -0.59 -8.05
CA LEU A 12 -2.77 -0.47 -6.91
C LEU A 12 -4.20 -0.19 -7.38
N PRO A 13 -5.21 -0.64 -6.61
CA PRO A 13 -6.59 -0.22 -6.85
C PRO A 13 -6.73 1.30 -6.91
N ASP A 14 -7.55 1.82 -7.83
CA ASP A 14 -7.75 3.27 -8.03
C ASP A 14 -8.16 4.00 -6.74
N ASN A 15 -8.86 3.30 -5.85
CA ASN A 15 -9.35 3.87 -4.59
C ASN A 15 -8.44 3.65 -3.39
N ALA A 16 -7.33 2.90 -3.55
CA ALA A 16 -6.39 2.62 -2.47
C ALA A 16 -5.88 3.92 -1.83
N ILE A 17 -5.83 3.96 -0.50
CA ILE A 17 -5.34 5.16 0.21
C ILE A 17 -3.86 5.38 -0.11
N SER A 18 -3.04 4.32 -0.11
CA SER A 18 -1.62 4.40 -0.49
C SER A 18 -1.43 5.05 -1.86
N ARG A 19 -2.21 4.64 -2.87
CA ARG A 19 -2.20 5.25 -4.21
C ARG A 19 -2.50 6.74 -4.17
N LYS A 20 -3.56 7.15 -3.47
CA LYS A 20 -3.95 8.55 -3.35
C LYS A 20 -2.85 9.38 -2.69
N LEU A 21 -2.24 8.87 -1.62
CA LEU A 21 -1.13 9.54 -0.93
C LEU A 21 0.08 9.74 -1.85
N ILE A 22 0.43 8.73 -2.65
CA ILE A 22 1.54 8.82 -3.60
C ILE A 22 1.24 9.81 -4.72
N GLU A 23 0.04 9.75 -5.31
CA GLU A 23 -0.41 10.66 -6.37
C GLU A 23 -0.49 12.11 -5.85
N SER A 24 -0.93 12.34 -4.61
CA SER A 24 -0.94 13.66 -3.98
C SER A 24 0.41 14.13 -3.49
N SER A 25 1.48 13.33 -3.64
CA SER A 25 2.83 13.65 -3.15
C SER A 25 2.84 13.98 -1.65
N SER A 26 2.10 13.19 -0.87
CA SER A 26 2.11 13.27 0.60
C SER A 26 3.48 12.90 1.17
N GLU A 27 3.68 13.17 2.46
CA GLU A 27 4.90 12.82 3.18
C GLU A 27 5.21 11.32 3.06
N TYR A 28 6.48 10.97 2.79
CA TYR A 28 6.88 9.57 2.67
C TYR A 28 6.60 8.77 3.93
N LYS A 29 6.63 9.41 5.12
CA LYS A 29 6.23 8.76 6.37
C LYS A 29 4.80 8.21 6.30
N ASP A 30 3.85 9.05 5.88
CA ASP A 30 2.43 8.67 5.80
C ASP A 30 2.20 7.60 4.71
N ILE A 31 2.93 7.72 3.59
CA ILE A 31 2.90 6.72 2.52
C ILE A 31 3.40 5.36 3.02
N LEU A 32 4.55 5.33 3.71
CA LEU A 32 5.15 4.11 4.24
C LEU A 32 4.26 3.43 5.28
N ASP A 33 3.71 4.20 6.23
CA ASP A 33 2.81 3.68 7.26
C ASP A 33 1.55 3.05 6.61
N GLN A 34 0.98 3.69 5.58
CA GLN A 34 -0.18 3.17 4.86
C GLN A 34 0.16 1.91 4.05
N LEU A 35 1.29 1.89 3.33
CA LEU A 35 1.74 0.74 2.55
C LEU A 35 1.99 -0.48 3.45
N ALA A 36 2.61 -0.29 4.61
CA ALA A 36 2.86 -1.36 5.58
C ALA A 36 1.54 -1.93 6.13
N SER A 37 0.57 -1.06 6.45
CA SER A 37 -0.76 -1.47 6.91
C SER A 37 -1.50 -2.30 5.86
N GLU A 38 -1.60 -1.80 4.62
CA GLU A 38 -2.24 -2.52 3.52
C GLU A 38 -1.55 -3.85 3.21
N GLN A 39 -0.21 -3.86 3.23
CA GLN A 39 0.57 -5.08 3.00
C GLN A 39 0.28 -6.16 4.04
N GLN A 40 0.25 -5.78 5.32
CA GLN A 40 -0.05 -6.70 6.41
C GLN A 40 -1.40 -7.39 6.19
N TRP A 41 -2.43 -6.61 5.80
CA TRP A 41 -3.77 -7.15 5.59
C TRP A 41 -3.92 -7.92 4.29
N CYS A 42 -3.18 -7.56 3.23
CA CYS A 42 -3.08 -8.40 2.04
C CYS A 42 -2.37 -9.73 2.32
N LYS A 43 -1.40 -9.76 3.23
CA LYS A 43 -0.67 -10.97 3.60
C LYS A 43 -1.52 -11.93 4.45
N TYR A 44 -2.42 -11.39 5.26
CA TYR A 44 -3.26 -12.16 6.18
C TYR A 44 -4.73 -11.68 6.17
N PRO A 45 -5.45 -11.79 5.04
CA PRO A 45 -6.77 -11.18 4.87
C PRO A 45 -7.83 -11.76 5.83
N GLU A 46 -7.73 -13.04 6.16
CA GLU A 46 -8.66 -13.75 7.05
C GLU A 46 -8.33 -13.58 8.54
N THR A 47 -7.17 -13.03 8.87
CA THR A 47 -6.77 -12.82 10.28
C THR A 47 -7.57 -11.67 10.87
N ALA A 48 -8.16 -11.90 12.04
CA ALA A 48 -8.82 -10.88 12.82
C ALA A 48 -7.89 -10.27 13.88
N ASP A 49 -8.04 -8.98 14.13
CA ASP A 49 -7.39 -8.29 15.24
C ASP A 49 -8.13 -8.50 16.58
N ASN A 50 -7.67 -7.82 17.63
CA ASN A 50 -8.28 -7.88 18.97
C ASN A 50 -9.71 -7.32 19.03
N ASP A 51 -10.10 -6.49 18.06
CA ASP A 51 -11.46 -5.94 17.92
C ASP A 51 -12.33 -6.81 16.99
N ASN A 52 -11.83 -8.00 16.62
CA ASN A 52 -12.49 -8.96 15.75
C ASN A 52 -12.76 -8.43 14.33
N LYS A 53 -11.95 -7.46 13.88
CA LYS A 53 -11.95 -6.93 12.51
C LYS A 53 -10.95 -7.70 11.67
N THR A 54 -11.40 -8.21 10.52
CA THR A 54 -10.56 -8.99 9.60
C THR A 54 -9.72 -8.08 8.71
N GLY A 55 -8.62 -8.61 8.17
CA GLY A 55 -7.85 -7.95 7.11
C GLY A 55 -8.70 -7.54 5.91
N ILE A 56 -9.68 -8.37 5.51
CA ILE A 56 -10.68 -8.01 4.49
C ILE A 56 -11.41 -6.71 4.83
N LEU A 57 -11.88 -6.55 6.07
CA LEU A 57 -12.57 -5.33 6.50
C LEU A 57 -11.64 -4.11 6.45
N TYR A 58 -10.38 -4.27 6.87
CA TYR A 58 -9.38 -3.21 6.76
C TYR A 58 -9.11 -2.81 5.30
N LEU A 59 -8.92 -3.78 4.41
CA LEU A 59 -8.71 -3.55 2.99
C LEU A 59 -9.91 -2.84 2.33
N GLN A 60 -11.14 -3.19 2.71
CA GLN A 60 -12.34 -2.46 2.27
C GLN A 60 -12.29 -0.98 2.70
N GLN A 61 -11.92 -0.71 3.94
CA GLN A 61 -11.80 0.65 4.48
C GLN A 61 -10.69 1.46 3.82
N THR A 62 -9.64 0.80 3.34
CA THR A 62 -8.52 1.43 2.64
C THR A 62 -8.68 1.46 1.12
N GLY A 63 -9.86 1.12 0.58
CA GLY A 63 -10.20 1.34 -0.82
C GLY A 63 -10.05 0.14 -1.75
N TYR A 64 -9.83 -1.07 -1.22
CA TYR A 64 -9.72 -2.31 -1.99
C TYR A 64 -11.08 -2.96 -2.29
N GLN A 65 -12.20 -2.35 -1.88
CA GLN A 65 -13.54 -2.96 -1.99
C GLN A 65 -13.85 -3.54 -3.37
N GLU A 66 -13.56 -2.80 -4.45
CA GLU A 66 -13.85 -3.26 -5.81
C GLU A 66 -12.88 -4.35 -6.25
N TRP A 67 -11.60 -4.24 -5.90
CA TRP A 67 -10.58 -5.25 -6.19
C TRP A 67 -10.87 -6.58 -5.49
N LEU A 68 -11.35 -6.54 -4.25
CA LEU A 68 -11.69 -7.72 -3.44
C LEU A 68 -12.82 -8.57 -4.03
N LYS A 69 -13.66 -8.03 -4.92
CA LYS A 69 -14.77 -8.79 -5.52
C LYS A 69 -14.29 -9.91 -6.44
N ASP A 70 -13.15 -9.68 -7.10
CA ASP A 70 -12.60 -10.56 -8.12
C ASP A 70 -11.23 -11.13 -7.73
N ALA A 71 -10.70 -10.76 -6.54
CA ALA A 71 -9.38 -11.18 -6.08
C ALA A 71 -9.34 -12.64 -5.63
N GLU A 72 -8.45 -13.41 -6.25
CA GLU A 72 -8.10 -14.77 -5.84
C GLU A 72 -6.85 -14.77 -4.92
N GLU A 73 -6.54 -15.91 -4.29
CA GLU A 73 -5.39 -16.04 -3.39
C GLU A 73 -4.06 -15.60 -4.04
N ASP A 74 -3.87 -15.94 -5.32
CA ASP A 74 -2.70 -15.54 -6.10
C ASP A 74 -2.64 -14.01 -6.31
N ASP A 75 -3.79 -13.33 -6.36
CA ASP A 75 -3.85 -11.87 -6.48
C ASP A 75 -3.43 -11.19 -5.17
N PHE A 76 -3.76 -11.77 -4.02
CA PHE A 76 -3.24 -11.29 -2.72
C PHE A 76 -1.72 -11.41 -2.66
N VAL A 77 -1.15 -12.55 -3.07
CA VAL A 77 0.30 -12.74 -3.11
C VAL A 77 0.96 -11.71 -4.03
N ARG A 78 0.38 -11.47 -5.22
CA ARG A 78 0.87 -10.44 -6.13
C ARG A 78 0.80 -9.05 -5.50
N MET A 79 -0.31 -8.72 -4.85
CA MET A 79 -0.53 -7.42 -4.22
C MET A 79 0.46 -7.16 -3.07
N VAL A 80 0.76 -8.18 -2.26
CA VAL A 80 1.81 -8.10 -1.23
C VAL A 80 3.16 -7.73 -1.86
N GLY A 81 3.50 -8.30 -3.01
CA GLY A 81 4.71 -7.97 -3.75
C GLY A 81 4.73 -6.54 -4.29
N VAL A 82 3.62 -6.07 -4.85
CA VAL A 82 3.47 -4.67 -5.31
C VAL A 82 3.65 -3.69 -4.15
N LEU A 83 2.99 -3.95 -3.02
CA LEU A 83 3.07 -3.12 -1.82
C LEU A 83 4.48 -3.12 -1.22
N GLN A 84 5.18 -4.26 -1.20
CA GLN A 84 6.58 -4.33 -0.77
C GLN A 84 7.48 -3.46 -1.66
N LEU A 85 7.34 -3.60 -2.97
CA LEU A 85 8.18 -2.86 -3.92
C LEU A 85 7.96 -1.34 -3.81
N LEU A 86 6.70 -0.92 -3.65
CA LEU A 86 6.36 0.48 -3.39
C LEU A 86 6.96 0.96 -2.07
N HIS A 87 6.84 0.16 -0.99
CA HIS A 87 7.38 0.51 0.31
C HIS A 87 8.91 0.70 0.24
N ASP A 88 9.64 -0.25 -0.33
CA ASP A 88 11.10 -0.17 -0.45
C ASP A 88 11.53 1.03 -1.29
N THR A 89 10.80 1.31 -2.37
CA THR A 89 11.08 2.47 -3.24
C THR A 89 10.83 3.79 -2.50
N CYS A 90 9.73 3.91 -1.76
CA CYS A 90 9.44 5.10 -0.96
C CYS A 90 10.41 5.28 0.21
N SER A 91 10.92 4.20 0.81
CA SER A 91 11.92 4.27 1.88
C SER A 91 13.23 4.85 1.34
N ALA A 92 13.71 4.32 0.19
CA ALA A 92 14.92 4.82 -0.45
C ALA A 92 14.79 6.31 -0.82
N LEU A 93 13.65 6.72 -1.40
CA LEU A 93 13.41 8.12 -1.74
C LEU A 93 13.36 9.04 -0.52
N LYS A 94 12.86 8.55 0.61
CA LYS A 94 12.87 9.31 1.86
C LYS A 94 14.27 9.44 2.42
N GLU A 95 15.06 8.37 2.41
CA GLU A 95 16.47 8.38 2.83
C GLU A 95 17.27 9.39 1.99
N ASP A 96 17.11 9.38 0.66
CA ASP A 96 17.74 10.35 -0.23
C ASP A 96 17.29 11.80 0.09
N GLN A 97 16.02 12.02 0.41
CA GLN A 97 15.51 13.34 0.80
C GLN A 97 16.10 13.82 2.14
N ASP A 98 16.12 12.94 3.14
CA ASP A 98 16.65 13.26 4.47
C ASP A 98 18.16 13.60 4.38
N GLU A 99 18.93 12.94 3.49
CA GLU A 99 20.35 13.23 3.23
C GLU A 99 20.61 14.55 2.49
N GLU A 100 19.66 15.02 1.66
CA GLU A 100 19.78 16.32 0.95
C GLU A 100 19.41 17.53 1.84
N GLU A 101 18.68 17.31 2.92
CA GLU A 101 18.23 18.35 3.86
C GLU A 101 19.24 18.64 5.01
N ASP A 102 20.30 17.83 5.14
CA ASP A 102 21.41 17.96 6.11
C ASP A 102 22.64 18.74 5.58
#